data_AF-A0A645J3K2-F1
#
_entry.id   AF-A0A645J3K2-F1
#
_cell.length_a   1.000
_cell.length_b   1.000
_cell.length_c   1.000
_cell.angle_alpha   90.00
_cell.angle_beta   90.00
_cell.angle_gamma   90.00
#
_symmetry.space_group_name_H-M   'P 1'
#
loop_
_entity.id
_entity.type
_entity.pdbx_description
1 polymer ?
#
loop_
_entity_poly.entity_id
_entity_poly.type
_entity_poly.pdbx_seq_one_letter_code
_entity_poly.pdbx_strand_id
1 'polypeptide(L)'
;MARFDGAVHTYLHRRSQDLPPQVGVLVEYEGDDEEFVHAVALQIASMRPDYVSREDVPDEVVEREKRIATETAIEEGKPEKIIPRIVEGRVNAFYKEACLLEQQSITDDKKTVGQLAKEAGVTITRFVRFVVGA
;
A
#
# COMPACT_ATOMS: atom_id res chain seq x y z
N MET A 1 -1.04 0.59 20.86
CA MET A 1 0.40 0.95 20.82
C MET A 1 1.04 0.14 19.71
N ALA A 2 1.72 0.78 18.76
CA ALA A 2 2.54 0.06 17.79
C ALA A 2 3.91 -0.24 18.43
N ARG A 3 4.32 -1.50 18.40
CA ARG A 3 5.63 -1.97 18.84
C ARG A 3 6.23 -2.79 17.71
N PHE A 4 7.49 -2.53 17.43
CA PHE A 4 8.31 -3.18 16.41
C PHE A 4 9.56 -3.70 17.11
N ASP A 5 9.94 -4.94 16.83
CA ASP A 5 11.03 -5.62 17.53
C ASP A 5 12.22 -5.93 16.58
N GLY A 6 12.05 -5.72 15.26
CA GLY A 6 13.08 -5.84 14.23
C GLY A 6 13.76 -4.52 13.84
N ALA A 7 14.46 -4.53 12.69
CA ALA A 7 15.07 -3.32 12.12
C ALA A 7 13.97 -2.38 11.61
N VAL A 8 14.03 -1.11 12.00
CA VAL A 8 13.00 -0.12 11.70
C VAL A 8 13.60 1.15 11.12
N HIS A 9 13.09 1.56 9.96
CA HIS A 9 13.33 2.87 9.40
C HIS A 9 12.20 3.84 9.75
N THR A 10 12.56 5.08 10.08
CA THR A 10 11.59 6.12 10.47
C THR A 10 11.65 7.29 9.49
N TYR A 11 10.49 7.72 9.01
CA TYR A 11 10.35 8.91 8.19
C TYR A 11 9.30 9.86 8.78
N LEU A 12 9.65 11.14 8.90
CA LEU A 12 8.79 12.20 9.43
C LEU A 12 8.69 13.33 8.40
N HIS A 13 7.48 13.59 7.91
CA HIS A 13 7.22 14.61 6.90
C HIS A 13 6.60 15.86 7.52
N ARG A 14 7.21 17.02 7.21
CA ARG A 14 6.68 18.35 7.53
C ARG A 14 6.07 18.96 6.28
N ARG A 15 4.77 19.29 6.33
CA ARG A 15 4.12 20.02 5.22
C ARG A 15 4.47 21.50 5.21
N SER A 16 4.90 22.04 6.34
CA SER A 16 5.43 23.40 6.49
C SER A 16 6.64 23.37 7.43
N GLN A 17 7.65 24.21 7.17
CA GLN A 17 8.86 24.27 7.98
C GLN A 17 8.60 24.73 9.42
N ASP A 18 7.55 25.55 9.61
CA ASP A 18 7.19 26.14 10.91
C ASP A 18 6.34 25.23 11.79
N LEU A 19 5.96 24.05 11.30
CA LEU A 19 5.08 23.10 12.00
C LEU A 19 5.82 21.82 12.36
N PRO A 20 5.42 21.13 13.44
CA PRO A 20 5.93 19.79 13.73
C PRO A 20 5.57 18.82 12.59
N PRO A 21 6.27 17.68 12.47
CA PRO A 21 5.91 16.65 11.50
C PRO A 21 4.44 16.24 11.62
N GLN A 22 3.73 16.25 10.50
CA GLN A 22 2.30 15.97 10.43
C GLN A 22 2.02 14.57 9.91
N VAL A 23 3.00 13.94 9.26
CA VAL A 23 2.92 12.55 8.84
C VAL A 23 4.17 11.85 9.37
N GLY A 24 3.99 10.70 9.98
CA GLY A 24 5.09 9.82 10.32
C GLY A 24 4.87 8.41 9.79
N VAL A 25 5.96 7.77 9.42
CA VAL A 25 6.01 6.42 8.89
C VAL A 25 7.09 5.65 9.64
N LEU A 26 6.75 4.44 10.07
CA LEU A 26 7.67 3.42 10.55
C LEU A 26 7.60 2.24 9.59
N VAL A 27 8.75 1.75 9.14
CA VAL A 27 8.87 0.58 8.25
C VAL A 27 9.77 -0.44 8.91
N GLU A 28 9.24 -1.62 9.20
CA GLU A 28 10.01 -2.77 9.66
C GLU A 28 10.39 -3.64 8.47
N TYR A 29 11.65 -4.06 8.43
CA TYR A 29 12.23 -4.72 7.26
C TYR A 29 13.38 -5.66 7.61
N GLU A 30 13.73 -6.50 6.64
CA GLU A 30 14.96 -7.30 6.60
C GLU A 30 15.75 -6.92 5.34
N GLY A 31 17.08 -6.88 5.43
CA GLY A 31 17.98 -6.46 4.35
C GLY A 31 18.88 -5.28 4.77
N ASP A 32 19.75 -4.83 3.87
CA ASP A 32 20.79 -3.82 4.13
C ASP A 32 20.74 -2.59 3.19
N ASP A 33 19.80 -2.53 2.25
CA ASP A 33 19.59 -1.36 1.38
C ASP A 33 18.71 -0.29 2.06
N GLU A 34 19.35 0.53 2.90
CA GLU A 34 18.69 1.64 3.61
C GLU A 34 18.12 2.71 2.67
N GLU A 35 18.71 2.91 1.49
CA GLU A 35 18.23 3.89 0.51
C GLU A 35 16.88 3.44 -0.06
N PHE A 36 16.76 2.16 -0.44
CA PHE A 36 15.50 1.58 -0.86
C PHE A 36 14.44 1.65 0.25
N VAL A 37 14.79 1.30 1.49
CA VAL A 37 13.86 1.36 2.62
C VAL A 37 13.38 2.79 2.88
N HIS A 38 14.26 3.79 2.71
CA HIS A 38 13.87 5.18 2.77
C HIS A 38 12.87 5.53 1.67
N ALA A 39 13.11 5.11 0.43
CA ALA A 39 12.15 5.29 -0.68
C ALA A 39 10.79 4.62 -0.38
N VAL A 40 10.77 3.44 0.22
CA VAL A 40 9.55 2.78 0.69
C VAL A 40 8.81 3.63 1.73
N ALA A 41 9.51 4.27 2.66
CA ALA A 41 8.86 5.16 3.62
C ALA A 41 8.23 6.40 2.96
N LEU A 42 8.86 6.95 1.92
CA LEU A 42 8.30 8.03 1.09
C LEU A 42 7.06 7.57 0.31
N GLN A 43 7.12 6.36 -0.26
CA GLN A 43 6.00 5.70 -0.93
C GLN A 43 4.80 5.60 0.02
N ILE A 44 4.99 5.04 1.21
CA ILE A 44 3.92 4.86 2.21
C ILE A 44 3.34 6.22 2.62
N ALA A 45 4.19 7.22 2.87
CA ALA A 45 3.73 8.55 3.26
C ALA A 45 2.79 9.17 2.21
N SER A 46 3.11 8.96 0.93
CA SER A 46 2.44 9.56 -0.23
C SER A 46 1.21 8.77 -0.68
N MET A 47 1.37 7.46 -0.90
CA MET A 47 0.39 6.57 -1.53
C MET A 47 -0.56 5.90 -0.54
N ARG A 48 -0.24 5.94 0.76
CA ARG A 48 -1.13 5.51 1.85
C ARG A 48 -1.69 4.07 1.69
N PRO A 49 -0.84 3.07 1.42
CA PRO A 49 -1.28 1.68 1.49
C PRO A 49 -1.80 1.36 2.90
N ASP A 50 -2.74 0.42 2.97
CA ASP A 50 -3.29 -0.12 4.22
C ASP A 50 -2.63 -1.44 4.60
N TYR A 51 -2.10 -2.18 3.63
CA TYR A 51 -1.54 -3.53 3.76
C TYR A 51 -0.15 -3.61 3.14
N VAL A 52 0.69 -4.56 3.58
CA VAL A 52 1.98 -4.80 2.91
C VAL A 52 1.74 -5.54 1.61
N SER A 53 1.07 -6.69 1.66
CA SER A 53 0.78 -7.52 0.50
C SER A 53 -0.70 -7.91 0.40
N ARG A 54 -1.07 -8.64 -0.67
CA ARG A 54 -2.45 -9.11 -0.88
C ARG A 54 -2.88 -10.10 0.19
N GLU A 55 -1.95 -10.91 0.69
CA GLU A 55 -2.18 -11.93 1.71
C GLU A 55 -2.54 -11.33 3.07
N ASP A 56 -2.17 -10.06 3.32
CA ASP A 56 -2.51 -9.35 4.55
C ASP A 56 -3.93 -8.77 4.52
N VAL A 57 -4.62 -8.79 3.37
CA VAL A 57 -5.98 -8.24 3.26
C VAL A 57 -6.98 -9.25 3.84
N PRO A 58 -7.80 -8.86 4.83
CA PRO A 58 -8.82 -9.75 5.37
C PRO A 58 -9.82 -10.20 4.31
N ASP A 59 -10.21 -11.47 4.32
CA ASP A 59 -11.18 -12.04 3.36
C ASP A 59 -12.49 -11.24 3.33
N GLU A 60 -12.96 -10.77 4.50
CA GLU A 60 -14.16 -9.94 4.61
C GLU A 60 -14.08 -8.62 3.84
N VAL A 61 -12.88 -8.02 3.74
CA VAL A 61 -12.63 -6.82 2.95
C VAL A 61 -12.71 -7.17 1.46
N VAL A 62 -12.02 -8.24 1.05
CA VAL A 62 -12.02 -8.70 -0.35
C VAL A 62 -13.43 -9.02 -0.83
N GLU A 63 -14.22 -9.75 -0.03
CA GLU A 63 -15.61 -10.09 -0.36
C GLU A 63 -16.53 -8.87 -0.41
N ARG A 64 -16.28 -7.87 0.44
CA ARG A 64 -16.99 -6.58 0.37
C ARG A 64 -16.67 -5.85 -0.94
N GLU A 65 -15.39 -5.74 -1.32
CA GLU A 65 -15.00 -5.07 -2.57
C GLU A 65 -15.55 -5.79 -3.81
N LYS A 66 -15.57 -7.14 -3.81
CA LYS A 66 -16.22 -7.95 -4.87
C LYS A 66 -17.72 -7.66 -4.99
N ARG A 67 -18.41 -7.56 -3.85
CA ARG A 67 -19.85 -7.25 -3.81
C ARG A 67 -20.14 -5.87 -4.38
N ILE A 68 -19.42 -4.85 -3.90
CA ILE A 68 -19.53 -3.47 -4.39
C ILE A 68 -19.29 -3.43 -5.91
N ALA A 69 -18.25 -4.10 -6.39
CA ALA A 69 -17.94 -4.17 -7.81
C ALA A 69 -19.04 -4.84 -8.65
N THR A 70 -19.66 -5.88 -8.10
CA THR A 70 -20.76 -6.63 -8.75
C THR A 70 -22.01 -5.78 -8.82
N GLU A 71 -22.44 -5.21 -7.68
CA GLU A 71 -23.61 -4.33 -7.58
C GLU A 71 -23.47 -3.15 -8.55
N THR A 72 -22.32 -2.47 -8.54
CA THR A 72 -22.07 -1.36 -9.47
C THR A 72 -22.15 -1.79 -10.94
N ALA A 73 -21.61 -2.96 -11.30
CA ALA A 73 -21.65 -3.43 -12.69
C ALA A 73 -23.09 -3.77 -13.15
N ILE A 74 -23.92 -4.28 -12.24
CA ILE A 74 -25.34 -4.54 -12.50
C ILE A 74 -26.09 -3.22 -12.68
N GLU A 75 -25.88 -2.25 -11.79
CA GLU A 75 -26.50 -0.93 -11.85
C GLU A 75 -26.12 -0.15 -13.11
N GLU A 76 -24.88 -0.29 -13.59
CA GLU A 76 -24.39 0.26 -14.86
C GLU A 76 -24.94 -0.49 -16.09
N GLY A 77 -25.78 -1.52 -15.92
CA GLY A 77 -26.41 -2.27 -17.01
C GLY A 77 -25.44 -3.12 -17.82
N LYS A 78 -24.33 -3.58 -17.23
CA LYS A 78 -23.35 -4.41 -17.94
C LYS A 78 -23.92 -5.82 -18.20
N PRO A 79 -23.61 -6.45 -19.35
CA PRO A 79 -24.03 -7.83 -19.61
C PRO A 79 -23.52 -8.81 -18.55
N GLU A 80 -24.37 -9.70 -18.03
CA GLU A 80 -24.01 -10.66 -16.97
C GLU A 80 -22.72 -11.44 -17.27
N LYS A 81 -22.52 -11.85 -18.52
CA LYS A 81 -21.34 -12.60 -18.98
C LYS A 81 -20.01 -11.86 -18.79
N ILE A 82 -20.00 -10.53 -18.69
CA ILE A 82 -18.77 -9.74 -18.50
C ILE A 82 -18.57 -9.29 -17.05
N ILE A 83 -19.60 -9.39 -16.19
CA ILE A 83 -19.53 -8.93 -14.79
C ILE A 83 -18.37 -9.58 -14.03
N PRO A 84 -18.12 -10.91 -14.09
CA PRO A 84 -17.00 -11.52 -13.37
C PRO A 84 -15.65 -10.91 -13.72
N ARG A 85 -15.42 -10.59 -15.00
CA ARG A 85 -14.18 -9.94 -15.47
C ARG A 85 -14.06 -8.50 -14.98
N ILE A 86 -15.18 -7.77 -14.90
CA ILE A 86 -15.22 -6.41 -14.35
C ILE A 86 -14.88 -6.43 -12.86
N VAL A 87 -15.47 -7.36 -12.11
CA VAL A 87 -15.23 -7.55 -10.69
C VAL A 87 -13.76 -7.86 -10.44
N GLU A 88 -13.19 -8.82 -11.17
CA GLU A 88 -11.76 -9.15 -11.10
C GLU A 88 -10.87 -7.93 -11.35
N GLY A 89 -11.19 -7.13 -12.39
CA GLY A 89 -10.46 -5.91 -12.69
C GLY A 89 -10.51 -4.87 -11.56
N ARG A 90 -11.69 -4.66 -10.96
CA ARG A 90 -11.89 -3.72 -9.84
C ARG A 90 -11.19 -4.18 -8.56
N VAL A 91 -11.25 -5.47 -8.24
CA VAL A 91 -10.53 -6.05 -7.10
C VAL A 91 -9.02 -5.95 -7.29
N ASN A 92 -8.52 -6.17 -8.51
CA ASN A 92 -7.11 -5.96 -8.82
C ASN A 92 -6.69 -4.48 -8.70
N ALA A 93 -7.57 -3.54 -9.06
CA ALA A 93 -7.31 -2.11 -8.86
C ALA A 93 -7.25 -1.77 -7.36
N PHE A 94 -8.18 -2.30 -6.55
CA PHE A 94 -8.14 -2.18 -5.10
C PHE A 94 -6.79 -2.66 -4.52
N TYR A 95 -6.30 -3.83 -4.92
CA TYR A 95 -4.99 -4.30 -4.43
C TYR A 95 -3.84 -3.35 -4.79
N LYS A 96 -3.84 -2.77 -6.00
CA LYS A 96 -2.82 -1.80 -6.43
C LYS A 96 -2.86 -0.50 -5.63
N GLU A 97 -3.98 -0.16 -5.02
CA GLU A 97 -4.12 1.03 -4.16
C GLU A 97 -3.79 0.68 -2.71
N ALA A 98 -4.36 -0.42 -2.20
CA ALA A 98 -4.33 -0.77 -0.77
C ALA A 98 -3.08 -1.53 -0.34
N CYS A 99 -2.40 -2.27 -1.23
CA CYS A 99 -1.24 -3.10 -0.90
C CYS A 99 0.07 -2.45 -1.36
N LEU A 100 0.98 -2.20 -0.43
CA LEU A 100 2.28 -1.56 -0.69
C LEU A 100 3.04 -2.24 -1.82
N LEU A 101 3.17 -3.57 -1.80
CA LEU A 101 3.98 -4.30 -2.78
C LEU A 101 3.37 -4.33 -4.19
N GLU A 102 2.08 -4.01 -4.32
CA GLU A 102 1.34 -3.95 -5.59
C GLU A 102 1.34 -2.54 -6.20
N GLN A 103 1.66 -1.51 -5.42
CA GLN A 103 1.73 -0.14 -5.89
C GLN A 103 2.85 0.04 -6.90
N GLN A 104 2.59 0.87 -7.92
CA GLN A 104 3.66 1.42 -8.75
C GLN A 104 4.59 2.29 -7.87
N SER A 105 5.89 2.14 -8.06
CA SER A 105 6.86 2.89 -7.28
C SER A 105 6.89 4.36 -7.71
N ILE A 106 6.95 5.27 -6.74
CA ILE A 106 7.19 6.70 -6.99
C ILE A 106 8.62 6.99 -7.48
N THR A 107 9.55 6.05 -7.31
CA THR A 107 10.95 6.20 -7.76
C THR A 107 11.21 5.56 -9.13
N ASP A 108 10.37 4.59 -9.54
CA ASP A 108 10.40 3.96 -10.86
C ASP A 108 8.99 3.52 -11.25
N ASP A 109 8.34 4.32 -12.10
CA ASP A 109 6.94 4.11 -12.52
C ASP A 109 6.72 2.86 -13.39
N LYS A 110 7.81 2.20 -13.82
CA LYS A 110 7.76 0.96 -14.59
C LYS A 110 7.66 -0.28 -13.73
N LYS A 111 7.97 -0.18 -12.44
CA LYS A 111 8.03 -1.32 -11.52
C LYS A 111 7.14 -1.11 -10.31
N THR A 112 6.68 -2.21 -9.73
CA THR A 112 6.02 -2.16 -8.43
C THR A 112 7.05 -2.10 -7.31
N VAL A 113 6.62 -1.62 -6.14
CA VAL A 113 7.46 -1.67 -4.93
C VAL A 113 7.91 -3.09 -4.63
N GLY A 114 7.05 -4.09 -4.83
CA GLY A 114 7.41 -5.50 -4.62
C GLY A 114 8.46 -6.04 -5.60
N GLN A 115 8.52 -5.52 -6.82
CA GLN A 115 9.59 -5.87 -7.77
C GLN A 115 10.92 -5.25 -7.34
N LEU A 116 10.91 -3.96 -6.97
CA LEU A 116 12.09 -3.27 -6.49
C LEU A 116 12.63 -3.87 -5.18
N ALA A 117 11.73 -4.26 -4.26
CA ALA A 117 12.09 -4.92 -3.00
C ALA A 117 12.88 -6.21 -3.24
N LYS A 118 12.44 -7.03 -4.21
CA LYS A 118 13.15 -8.25 -4.62
C LYS A 118 14.52 -7.95 -5.22
N GLU A 119 14.62 -6.90 -6.04
CA GLU A 119 15.89 -6.49 -6.66
C GLU A 119 16.89 -5.95 -5.62
N ALA A 120 16.40 -5.22 -4.62
CA ALA A 120 17.17 -4.68 -3.51
C ALA A 120 17.51 -5.72 -2.43
N GLY A 121 16.95 -6.94 -2.50
CA GLY A 121 17.12 -7.95 -1.44
C GLY A 121 16.48 -7.54 -0.11
N VAL A 122 15.47 -6.67 -0.14
CA VAL A 122 14.78 -6.15 1.05
C VAL A 122 13.40 -6.79 1.18
N THR A 123 13.07 -7.24 2.38
CA THR A 123 11.71 -7.69 2.73
C THR A 123 11.07 -6.68 3.66
N ILE A 124 9.94 -6.10 3.26
CA ILE A 124 9.13 -5.27 4.15
C ILE A 124 8.18 -6.18 4.91
N THR A 125 8.26 -6.17 6.24
CA THR A 125 7.44 -7.06 7.09
C THR A 125 6.23 -6.34 7.64
N ARG A 126 6.36 -5.04 7.92
CA ARG A 126 5.28 -4.24 8.51
C ARG A 126 5.53 -2.76 8.32
N PHE A 127 4.47 -1.96 8.29
CA PHE A 127 4.59 -0.52 8.46
C PHE A 127 3.47 0.05 9.34
N VAL A 128 3.68 1.27 9.81
CA VAL A 128 2.63 2.12 10.36
C VAL A 128 2.79 3.51 9.75
N ARG A 129 1.68 4.09 9.31
CA ARG A 129 1.58 5.50 8.92
C ARG A 129 0.61 6.19 9.85
N PHE A 130 1.01 7.33 10.40
CA PHE A 130 0.15 8.18 11.22
C PHE A 130 0.11 9.60 10.70
N VAL A 131 -1.02 10.27 10.92
CA VAL A 131 -1.24 11.67 10.54
C VAL A 131 -1.71 12.43 11.77
N VAL A 132 -1.07 13.56 12.07
CA VAL A 132 -1.42 14.43 13.20
C VAL A 132 -2.47 15.43 12.75
N GLY A 133 -3.57 15.53 13.50
CA GLY A 133 -4.63 16.53 13.26
C GLY A 133 -5.58 16.23 12.10
N ALA A 134 -5.78 14.94 11.79
CA ALA A 134 -6.88 14.50 10.92
C ALA A 134 -8.22 14.51 11.66
#